data_AF-A0A0A2ANK0-F1
#
_entry.id   AF-A0A0A2ANK0-F1
#
_cell.length_a   1.000
_cell.length_b   1.000
_cell.length_c   1.000
_cell.angle_alpha   90.00
_cell.angle_beta   90.00
_cell.angle_gamma   90.00
#
_symmetry.space_group_name_H-M   'P 1'
#
loop_
_entity.id
_entity.type
_entity.pdbx_description
1 polymer ?
#
loop_
_entity_poly.entity_id
_entity_poly.type
_entity_poly.pdbx_seq_one_letter_code
_entity_poly.pdbx_strand_id
1 'polypeptide(L)' 'MLKAEILYSDEIANETCDCYYEEFKRNASHQDAKTKCKLKTRENLNHNRKI' A
#
# COMPACT_ATOMS: atom_id res chain seq x y z
N MET A 1 22.06 -10.20 -0.96
CA MET A 1 20.73 -9.61 -1.17
C MET A 1 19.75 -10.39 -0.31
N LEU A 2 19.26 -9.81 0.79
CA LEU A 2 18.14 -10.38 1.53
C LEU A 2 16.94 -10.36 0.58
N LYS A 3 16.63 -11.51 0.00
CA LYS A 3 15.38 -11.73 -0.73
C LYS A 3 14.32 -11.53 0.35
N ALA A 4 13.75 -10.33 0.42
CA ALA A 4 12.68 -10.08 1.36
C ALA A 4 11.61 -11.12 1.02
N GLU A 5 11.43 -12.09 1.90
CA GLU A 5 10.23 -12.91 1.95
C GLU A 5 9.12 -11.94 2.33
N ILE A 6 8.69 -11.15 1.34
CA ILE A 6 7.46 -10.37 1.43
C ILE A 6 6.40 -11.45 1.34
N LEU A 7 6.08 -12.04 2.50
CA LEU A 7 4.87 -12.81 2.67
C LEU A 7 3.75 -11.93 2.13
N TYR A 8 3.14 -12.39 1.04
CA TYR A 8 1.97 -11.74 0.49
C TYR A 8 0.91 -11.77 1.61
N SER A 9 0.47 -10.58 2.00
CA SER A 9 -0.63 -10.43 2.95
C SER A 9 -1.82 -9.91 2.15
N ASP A 10 -2.88 -10.70 2.11
CA ASP A 10 -4.14 -10.34 1.48
C ASP A 10 -4.69 -9.03 2.05
N GLU A 11 -4.49 -8.80 3.35
CA GLU A 11 -4.86 -7.56 4.04
C GLU A 11 -4.09 -6.35 3.48
N ILE A 12 -2.77 -6.46 3.34
CA ILE A 12 -1.91 -5.40 2.75
C ILE A 12 -2.32 -5.14 1.29
N ALA A 13 -2.58 -6.21 0.55
CA ALA A 13 -2.98 -6.11 -0.86
C ALA A 13 -4.33 -5.40 -0.99
N ASN A 14 -5.32 -5.78 -0.18
CA ASN A 14 -6.65 -5.18 -0.17
C ASN A 14 -6.60 -3.71 0.23
N GLU A 15 -5.92 -3.35 1.33
CA GLU A 15 -5.76 -1.94 1.73
C GLU A 15 -5.09 -1.10 0.63
N THR A 16 -4.06 -1.65 -0.03
CA THR A 16 -3.36 -0.95 -1.10
C THR A 16 -4.28 -0.75 -2.32
N CYS A 17 -5.07 -1.77 -2.67
CA CYS A 17 -6.01 -1.74 -3.79
C CYS A 17 -7.14 -0.74 -3.57
N ASP A 18 -7.74 -0.72 -2.39
CA ASP A 18 -8.82 0.20 -2.04
C ASP A 18 -8.32 1.66 -2.07
N CYS A 19 -7.16 1.90 -1.46
CA CYS A 19 -6.52 3.21 -1.55
C CYS A 19 -6.25 3.60 -3.01
N TYR A 20 -5.68 2.70 -3.80
CA TYR A 20 -5.32 2.97 -5.19
C TYR A 20 -6.55 3.37 -6.00
N TYR A 21 -7.65 2.63 -5.84
CA TYR A 21 -8.89 2.89 -6.57
C TYR A 21 -9.48 4.26 -6.21
N GLU A 22 -9.53 4.62 -4.93
CA GLU A 22 -10.03 5.92 -4.49
C GLU A 22 -9.16 7.09 -4.96
N GLU A 23 -7.84 6.95 -4.90
CA GLU A 23 -6.93 7.99 -5.38
C GLU A 23 -7.01 8.13 -6.89
N PHE A 24 -7.01 7.01 -7.63
CA PHE A 24 -7.10 7.02 -9.08
C PHE A 24 -8.41 7.65 -9.57
N LYS A 25 -9.54 7.39 -8.90
CA LYS A 25 -10.81 8.09 -9.21
C LYS A 25 -10.72 9.61 -9.03
N ARG A 26 -9.91 10.10 -8.09
CA ARG A 26 -9.78 11.53 -7.78
C ARG A 26 -8.82 12.27 -8.70
N ASN A 27 -7.68 11.66 -9.02
CA ASN A 27 -6.58 12.33 -9.71
C ASN A 27 -6.27 11.76 -11.10
N ALA A 28 -6.92 10.64 -11.49
CA ALA A 28 -6.70 9.92 -12.74
C ALA A 28 -5.23 9.56 -13.05
N SER A 29 -4.36 9.60 -12.04
CA SER A 29 -2.92 9.40 -12.19
C SER A 29 -2.53 8.06 -11.58
N HIS A 30 -2.16 7.12 -12.45
CA HIS A 30 -1.72 5.79 -12.02
C HIS A 30 -0.47 5.86 -11.12
N GLN A 31 0.52 6.67 -11.50
CA GLN A 31 1.79 6.75 -10.77
C GLN A 31 1.61 7.40 -9.40
N ASP A 32 0.79 8.43 -9.30
CA ASP A 32 0.55 9.14 -8.03
C ASP A 32 -0.27 8.28 -7.08
N ALA A 33 -1.36 7.67 -7.56
CA ALA A 33 -2.19 6.75 -6.78
C ALA A 33 -1.35 5.58 -6.24
N LYS A 34 -0.53 4.95 -7.10
CA LYS A 34 0.34 3.84 -6.70
C LYS A 34 1.37 4.26 -5.65
N THR A 35 2.04 5.40 -5.84
CA THR A 35 3.08 5.87 -4.92
C THR A 35 2.51 6.22 -3.57
N LYS A 36 1.40 6.98 -3.55
CA LYS A 36 0.73 7.41 -2.32
C LYS A 36 0.21 6.22 -1.51
N CYS A 37 -0.45 5.27 -2.16
CA CYS A 37 -1.03 4.13 -1.47
C CYS A 37 0.02 3.16 -0.96
N LYS A 38 1.12 2.95 -1.70
CA LYS A 38 2.26 2.17 -1.20
C LYS A 38 2.88 2.79 0.07
N LEU A 39 2.98 4.12 0.13
CA LEU A 39 3.47 4.83 1.33
C LEU A 39 2.50 4.66 2.50
N LYS A 40 1.21 4.89 2.28
CA LYS A 40 0.16 4.75 3.30
C LYS A 40 0.13 3.35 3.91
N THR A 41 0.15 2.31 3.07
CA THR A 41 0.14 0.92 3.56
C THR A 41 1.43 0.59 4.33
N ARG A 42 2.59 1.14 3.93
CA ARG A 42 3.84 0.98 4.69
C ARG A 42 3.78 1.66 6.06
N GLU A 43 3.18 2.84 6.14
CA GLU A 43 2.96 3.56 7.40
C GLU A 43 2.03 2.77 8.33
N ASN A 44 0.90 2.27 7.81
CA ASN A 44 -0.04 1.42 8.54
C ASN A 44 0.66 0.17 9.12
N LEU A 45 1.49 -0.50 8.30
CA LEU A 45 2.23 -1.69 8.75
C LEU A 45 3.26 -1.39 9.83
N ASN A 46 3.97 -0.27 9.71
CA ASN A 46 4.92 0.16 10.73
C ASN A 46 4.21 0.58 12.03
N HIS A 47 2.98 1.08 11.94
CA HIS A 47 2.15 1.40 13.10
C HIS A 47 1.64 0.12 13.78
N ASN A 48 1.12 -0.84 13.00
CA ASN A 48 0.60 -2.11 13.51
C ASN A 48 1.69 -3.05 14.06
N ARG A 49 2.94 -2.94 13.59
CA ARG A 49 4.11 -3.67 14.14
C ARG A 49 4.64 -3.10 15.46
N LYS A 50 4.21 -1.92 15.89
CA LYS A 50 4.66 -1.27 17.14
C LYS A 50 3.86 -1.70 18.38
N ILE A 51 3.00 -2.71 18.27
CA ILE A 51 2.23 -3.30 19.37
C ILE A 51 2.85 -4.64 19.76
#